data_AF-A0A7C9IFP7-F1
#
_entry.id   AF-A0A7C9IFP7-F1
#
_cell.length_a   1.000
_cell.length_b   1.000
_cell.length_c   1.000
_cell.angle_alpha   90.00
_cell.angle_beta   90.00
_cell.angle_gamma   90.00
#
_symmetry.space_group_name_H-M   'P 1'
#
loop_
_entity.id
_entity.type
_entity.pdbx_description
1 polymer ?
#
loop_
_entity_poly.entity_id
_entity_poly.type
_entity_poly.pdbx_seq_one_letter_code
_entity_poly.pdbx_strand_id
1 'polypeptide(L)'
;MSVNALTPLWRAHSVLQAMSMALVAALALGLTLSFVLSTAGILPGLTATLTLSDGTALAAGPALHGAAALVALLLVAYMPANWRMRALETSHRSFRMGQDDVIRAYRAAHAADRAGAFKLGSEYDAVRERMEHLANHPDLGHLEPGILELAAQMSQTSQDLARKYSDETVARARAFLTERQTEAERMQERIETALAASRDIRRWHDRVALDEDVAQSRLNVLIAELDEVLPEIGLAPTAPATRPDVIRLSDRAKPRDIAAE
;
A
#
# COMPACT_ATOMS: atom_id res chain seq x y z
N MET A 1 17.76 -7.09 9.13
CA MET A 1 17.99 -8.03 8.00
C MET A 1 17.88 -7.22 6.71
N SER A 2 18.97 -7.12 5.94
CA SER A 2 19.09 -6.12 4.88
C SER A 2 18.14 -6.38 3.71
N VAL A 3 17.52 -5.31 3.21
CA VAL A 3 16.50 -5.28 2.16
C VAL A 3 16.96 -5.94 0.84
N ASN A 4 18.27 -6.09 0.64
CA ASN A 4 18.86 -6.68 -0.57
C ASN A 4 18.64 -8.19 -0.73
N ALA A 5 18.56 -8.97 0.36
CA ALA A 5 18.44 -10.43 0.28
C ALA A 5 17.03 -10.92 -0.14
N LEU A 6 16.00 -10.07 -0.03
CA LEU A 6 14.60 -10.41 -0.34
C LEU A 6 14.25 -10.23 -1.83
N THR A 7 15.08 -9.50 -2.59
CA THR A 7 14.84 -9.23 -4.01
C THR A 7 15.04 -10.43 -4.96
N PRO A 8 16.06 -11.31 -4.81
CA PRO A 8 16.24 -12.45 -5.70
C PRO A 8 15.15 -13.52 -5.50
N LEU A 9 14.72 -13.75 -4.26
CA LEU A 9 13.67 -14.72 -3.93
C LEU A 9 12.33 -14.34 -4.57
N TRP A 10 11.98 -13.06 -4.56
CA TRP A 10 10.75 -12.58 -5.17
C TRP A 10 10.78 -12.65 -6.71
N ARG A 11 11.93 -12.37 -7.34
CA ARG A 11 12.12 -12.55 -8.78
C ARG A 11 12.00 -14.02 -9.18
N ALA A 12 12.64 -14.92 -8.43
CA ALA A 12 12.55 -16.37 -8.66
C ALA A 12 11.10 -16.87 -8.57
N HIS A 13 10.35 -16.45 -7.55
CA HIS A 13 8.94 -16.79 -7.39
C HIS A 13 8.08 -16.30 -8.57
N SER A 14 8.30 -15.07 -9.02
CA SER A 14 7.54 -14.47 -10.13
C SER A 14 7.77 -15.20 -11.46
N VAL A 15 9.02 -15.60 -11.74
CA VAL A 15 9.40 -16.38 -12.92
C VAL A 15 8.78 -17.77 -12.86
N LEU A 16 8.89 -18.45 -11.70
CA LEU A 16 8.32 -19.78 -11.52
C LEU A 16 6.80 -19.80 -11.72
N GLN A 17 6.10 -18.79 -11.21
CA GLN A 17 4.65 -18.65 -11.39
C GLN A 17 4.27 -18.39 -12.86
N ALA A 18 5.05 -17.60 -13.59
CA ALA A 18 4.85 -17.38 -15.02
C ALA A 18 5.10 -18.66 -15.84
N MET A 19 6.14 -19.41 -15.52
CA MET A 19 6.42 -20.71 -16.14
C MET A 19 5.30 -21.72 -15.88
N SER A 20 4.79 -21.78 -14.65
CA SER A 20 3.66 -22.64 -14.29
C SER A 20 2.39 -22.30 -15.09
N MET A 21 2.04 -21.01 -15.18
CA MET A 21 0.92 -20.53 -15.98
C MET A 21 1.07 -20.87 -17.47
N ALA A 22 2.27 -20.69 -18.03
CA ALA A 22 2.58 -21.03 -19.42
C ALA A 22 2.46 -22.54 -19.68
N LEU A 23 2.97 -23.37 -18.74
CA LEU A 23 2.88 -24.82 -18.83
C LEU A 23 1.42 -25.30 -18.78
N VAL A 24 0.60 -24.76 -17.88
CA VAL A 24 -0.83 -25.08 -17.78
C VAL A 24 -1.58 -24.70 -19.06
N ALA A 25 -1.29 -23.52 -19.63
CA ALA A 25 -1.88 -23.10 -20.90
C ALA A 25 -1.50 -24.02 -22.05
N ALA A 26 -0.22 -24.41 -22.15
CA ALA A 26 0.27 -25.30 -23.18
C ALA A 26 -0.35 -26.70 -23.07
N LEU A 27 -0.46 -27.24 -21.85
CA LEU A 27 -1.12 -28.53 -21.60
C LEU A 27 -2.61 -28.48 -21.96
N ALA A 28 -3.30 -27.40 -21.61
CA ALA A 28 -4.72 -27.24 -21.95
C ALA A 28 -4.94 -27.13 -23.46
N LEU A 29 -4.09 -26.39 -24.17
CA LEU A 29 -4.07 -26.34 -25.63
C LEU A 29 -3.80 -27.72 -26.25
N GLY A 30 -2.83 -28.48 -25.72
CA GLY A 30 -2.52 -29.83 -26.20
C GLY A 30 -3.68 -30.82 -25.97
N LEU A 31 -4.32 -30.77 -24.81
CA LEU A 31 -5.48 -31.61 -24.47
C LEU A 31 -6.69 -31.30 -25.34
N THR A 32 -6.99 -30.02 -25.55
CA THR A 32 -8.11 -29.59 -26.40
C THR A 32 -7.86 -29.92 -27.86
N LEU A 33 -6.66 -29.64 -28.37
CA LEU A 33 -6.28 -29.95 -29.75
C LEU A 33 -6.28 -31.46 -30.00
N SER A 34 -5.75 -32.27 -29.09
CA SER A 34 -5.77 -33.73 -29.21
C SER A 34 -7.19 -34.30 -29.23
N PHE A 35 -8.12 -33.73 -28.45
CA PHE A 35 -9.54 -34.12 -28.47
C PHE A 35 -10.20 -33.77 -29.81
N VAL A 36 -9.94 -32.57 -30.36
CA VAL A 36 -10.47 -32.15 -31.66
C VAL A 36 -9.91 -33.02 -32.80
N LEU A 37 -8.61 -33.27 -32.82
CA LEU A 37 -7.99 -34.11 -33.85
C LEU A 37 -8.44 -35.58 -33.74
N SER A 38 -8.68 -36.07 -32.53
CA SER A 38 -9.21 -37.41 -32.30
C SER A 38 -10.65 -37.56 -32.79
N THR A 39 -11.52 -36.58 -32.50
CA THR A 39 -12.91 -36.59 -32.97
C THR A 39 -13.00 -36.39 -34.49
N ALA A 40 -12.03 -35.71 -35.10
CA ALA A 40 -11.88 -35.59 -36.55
C ALA A 40 -11.28 -36.86 -37.22
N GLY A 41 -10.89 -37.88 -36.45
CA GLY A 41 -10.32 -39.13 -36.97
C GLY A 41 -8.87 -39.03 -37.46
N ILE A 42 -8.17 -37.93 -37.17
CA ILE A 42 -6.77 -37.70 -37.58
C ILE A 42 -5.80 -38.39 -36.62
N LEU A 43 -6.09 -38.35 -35.31
CA LEU A 43 -5.31 -39.00 -34.26
C LEU A 43 -6.10 -40.16 -33.63
N PRO A 44 -5.42 -41.22 -33.13
CA PRO A 44 -6.08 -42.26 -32.35
C PRO A 44 -6.68 -41.64 -31.09
N GLY A 45 -7.96 -41.93 -30.85
CA GLY A 45 -8.66 -41.44 -29.66
C GLY A 45 -8.34 -42.23 -28.41
N LEU A 46 -8.59 -41.60 -27.26
CA LEU A 46 -8.51 -42.28 -25.97
C LEU A 46 -9.52 -43.43 -25.94
N THR A 47 -9.05 -44.65 -25.69
CA THR A 47 -9.90 -45.82 -25.53
C THR A 47 -9.98 -46.17 -24.04
N ALA A 48 -11.19 -46.11 -23.49
CA ALA A 48 -11.48 -46.57 -22.13
C ALA A 48 -12.86 -47.23 -22.12
N THR A 49 -12.99 -48.30 -21.36
CA THR A 49 -14.25 -49.05 -21.17
C THR A 49 -14.65 -49.00 -19.71
N LEU A 50 -15.91 -48.66 -19.43
CA LEU A 50 -16.51 -48.75 -18.11
C LEU A 50 -17.38 -50.01 -18.07
N THR A 51 -17.06 -50.92 -17.17
CA THR A 51 -17.86 -52.13 -16.95
C THR A 51 -18.73 -51.92 -15.72
N LEU A 52 -20.04 -52.00 -15.87
CA LEU A 52 -20.98 -51.96 -14.75
C LEU A 52 -21.04 -53.34 -14.07
N SER A 53 -21.56 -53.36 -12.84
CA SER A 53 -21.68 -54.59 -12.04
C SER A 53 -22.61 -55.64 -12.65
N ASP A 54 -23.47 -55.24 -13.58
CA ASP A 54 -24.34 -56.12 -14.37
C ASP A 54 -23.64 -56.72 -15.61
N GLY A 55 -22.34 -56.43 -15.80
CA GLY A 55 -21.53 -56.93 -16.91
C GLY A 55 -21.62 -56.10 -18.19
N THR A 56 -22.38 -55.00 -18.21
CA THR A 56 -22.45 -54.13 -19.39
C THR A 56 -21.17 -53.31 -19.55
N ALA A 57 -20.61 -53.28 -20.76
CA ALA A 57 -19.41 -52.52 -21.10
C ALA A 57 -19.77 -51.30 -21.95
N LEU A 58 -19.47 -50.10 -21.43
CA LEU A 58 -19.69 -48.82 -22.10
C LEU A 58 -18.36 -48.23 -22.57
N ALA A 59 -18.31 -47.75 -23.81
CA ALA A 59 -17.17 -47.00 -24.31
C ALA A 59 -17.14 -45.59 -23.68
N ALA A 60 -16.19 -45.35 -22.79
CA ALA A 60 -16.05 -44.11 -22.03
C ALA A 60 -14.89 -43.22 -22.51
N GLY A 61 -14.05 -43.73 -23.42
CA GLY A 61 -12.87 -43.04 -23.94
C GLY A 61 -13.13 -41.59 -24.41
N PRO A 62 -14.04 -41.36 -25.38
CA PRO A 62 -14.38 -40.02 -25.85
C PRO A 62 -14.96 -39.12 -24.76
N ALA A 63 -15.79 -39.68 -23.88
CA ALA A 63 -16.41 -38.92 -22.78
C ALA A 63 -15.36 -38.44 -21.77
N LEU A 64 -14.40 -39.30 -21.41
CA LEU A 64 -13.31 -38.95 -20.49
C LEU A 64 -12.35 -37.94 -21.10
N HIS A 65 -11.99 -38.09 -22.39
CA HIS A 65 -11.12 -37.13 -23.08
C HIS A 65 -11.79 -35.76 -23.22
N GLY A 66 -13.08 -35.72 -23.56
CA GLY A 66 -13.87 -34.49 -23.63
C GLY A 66 -14.01 -33.81 -22.26
N ALA A 67 -14.27 -34.58 -21.20
CA ALA A 67 -14.32 -34.05 -19.84
C ALA A 67 -12.97 -33.45 -19.40
N ALA A 68 -11.85 -34.12 -19.70
CA ALA A 68 -10.51 -33.61 -19.40
C ALA A 68 -10.20 -32.32 -20.17
N ALA A 69 -10.56 -32.25 -21.45
CA ALA A 69 -10.41 -31.05 -22.27
C ALA A 69 -11.27 -29.88 -21.75
N LEU A 70 -12.50 -30.16 -21.30
CA LEU A 70 -13.38 -29.15 -20.71
C LEU A 70 -12.82 -28.58 -19.40
N VAL A 71 -12.34 -29.45 -18.50
CA VAL A 71 -11.70 -29.03 -17.24
C VAL A 71 -10.46 -28.16 -17.53
N ALA A 72 -9.64 -28.56 -18.50
CA ALA A 72 -8.47 -27.77 -18.90
C ALA A 72 -8.85 -26.38 -19.44
N LEU A 73 -9.92 -26.28 -20.23
CA LEU A 73 -10.49 -25.01 -20.70
C LEU A 73 -10.97 -24.12 -19.55
N LEU A 74 -11.67 -24.69 -18.56
CA LEU A 74 -12.13 -23.96 -17.37
C LEU A 74 -10.95 -23.41 -16.55
N LEU A 75 -9.87 -24.18 -16.41
CA LEU A 75 -8.65 -23.73 -15.73
C LEU A 75 -8.00 -22.55 -16.47
N VAL A 76 -7.95 -22.60 -17.80
CA VAL A 76 -7.45 -21.47 -18.61
C VAL A 76 -8.37 -20.25 -18.51
N ALA A 77 -9.69 -20.45 -18.47
CA ALA A 77 -10.65 -19.35 -18.27
C ALA A 77 -10.47 -18.62 -16.92
N TYR A 78 -9.87 -19.28 -15.91
CA TYR A 78 -9.58 -18.67 -14.61
C TYR A 78 -8.25 -17.89 -14.57
N MET A 79 -7.36 -18.07 -15.54
CA MET A 79 -6.06 -17.39 -15.57
C MET A 79 -6.10 -15.86 -15.66
N PRO A 80 -7.00 -15.21 -16.44
CA PRO A 80 -7.07 -13.75 -16.54
C PRO A 80 -7.28 -13.05 -15.20
N ALA A 81 -8.05 -13.68 -14.28
CA ALA A 81 -8.26 -13.16 -12.94
C ALA A 81 -6.95 -13.15 -12.12
N ASN A 82 -6.17 -14.24 -12.20
CA ASN A 82 -4.86 -14.34 -11.55
C ASN A 82 -3.83 -13.38 -12.17
N TRP A 83 -3.92 -13.12 -13.47
CA TRP A 83 -3.08 -12.13 -14.16
C TRP A 83 -3.38 -10.70 -13.71
N ARG A 84 -4.68 -10.34 -13.60
CA ARG A 84 -5.09 -9.04 -13.06
C ARG A 84 -4.61 -8.85 -11.62
N MET A 85 -4.78 -9.87 -10.77
CA MET A 85 -4.33 -9.78 -9.37
C MET A 85 -2.81 -9.55 -9.27
N ARG A 86 -2.02 -10.30 -10.04
CA ARG A 86 -0.56 -10.11 -10.09
C ARG A 86 -0.16 -8.72 -10.60
N ALA A 87 -0.86 -8.20 -11.61
CA ALA A 87 -0.63 -6.85 -12.13
C ALA A 87 -0.96 -5.77 -11.09
N LEU A 88 -2.00 -5.96 -10.28
CA LEU A 88 -2.30 -5.07 -9.15
C LEU A 88 -1.21 -5.13 -8.08
N GLU A 89 -0.74 -6.33 -7.70
CA GLU A 89 0.32 -6.48 -6.69
C GLU A 89 1.65 -5.85 -7.11
N THR A 90 2.02 -5.98 -8.39
CA THR A 90 3.24 -5.33 -8.93
C THR A 90 3.07 -3.83 -9.08
N SER A 91 1.90 -3.37 -9.53
CA SER A 91 1.56 -1.94 -9.61
C SER A 91 1.59 -1.26 -8.24
N HIS A 92 1.05 -1.91 -7.20
CA HIS A 92 1.06 -1.39 -5.83
C HIS A 92 2.47 -1.36 -5.23
N ARG A 93 3.35 -2.30 -5.64
CA ARG A 93 4.76 -2.31 -5.24
C ARG A 93 5.61 -1.28 -5.99
N SER A 94 5.28 -0.98 -7.25
CA SER A 94 5.98 0.04 -8.06
C SER A 94 5.56 1.48 -7.73
N PHE A 95 4.42 1.68 -7.09
CA PHE A 95 3.93 3.02 -6.74
C PHE A 95 4.64 3.66 -5.54
N ARG A 96 5.55 2.94 -4.88
CA ARG A 96 6.58 3.59 -4.08
C ARG A 96 7.62 4.18 -5.03
N MET A 97 7.35 5.39 -5.55
CA MET A 97 8.41 6.26 -6.06
C MET A 97 9.57 6.21 -5.05
N GLY A 98 10.70 5.65 -5.46
CA GLY A 98 11.87 5.60 -4.61
C GLY A 98 12.33 7.02 -4.34
N GLN A 99 12.74 7.30 -3.10
CA GLN A 99 13.32 8.59 -2.71
C GLN A 99 14.43 9.03 -3.69
N ASP A 100 15.17 8.08 -4.27
CA ASP A 100 16.21 8.32 -5.27
C ASP A 100 15.68 8.87 -6.60
N ASP A 101 14.52 8.44 -7.08
CA ASP A 101 13.92 8.97 -8.32
C ASP A 101 13.37 10.38 -8.10
N VAL A 102 12.80 10.63 -6.92
CA VAL A 102 12.37 11.97 -6.51
C VAL A 102 13.58 12.91 -6.39
N ILE A 103 14.67 12.45 -5.78
CA ILE A 103 15.92 13.23 -5.68
C ILE A 103 16.51 13.51 -7.06
N ARG A 104 16.49 12.53 -7.97
CA ARG A 104 17.05 12.69 -9.33
C ARG A 104 16.22 13.68 -10.15
N ALA A 105 14.90 13.58 -10.11
CA ALA A 105 13.99 14.53 -10.75
C ALA A 105 14.12 15.94 -10.15
N TYR A 106 14.20 16.05 -8.82
CA TYR A 106 14.41 17.32 -8.12
C TYR A 106 15.73 17.97 -8.50
N ARG A 107 16.82 17.20 -8.55
CA ARG A 107 18.15 17.69 -8.99
C ARG A 107 18.14 18.13 -10.44
N ALA A 108 17.49 17.40 -11.34
CA ALA A 108 17.39 17.78 -12.75
C ALA A 108 16.61 19.09 -12.93
N ALA A 109 15.46 19.23 -12.25
CA ALA A 109 14.68 20.46 -12.26
C ALA A 109 15.46 21.64 -11.67
N HIS A 110 16.14 21.45 -10.53
CA HIS A 110 16.96 22.49 -9.91
C HIS A 110 18.22 22.85 -10.70
N ALA A 111 18.82 21.92 -11.45
CA ALA A 111 19.97 22.22 -12.29
C ALA A 111 19.57 23.12 -13.48
N ALA A 112 18.40 22.85 -14.08
CA ALA A 112 17.83 23.70 -15.13
C ALA A 112 17.46 25.09 -14.60
N ASP A 113 16.89 25.16 -13.40
CA ASP A 113 16.45 26.43 -12.78
C ASP A 113 17.65 27.30 -12.33
N ARG A 114 18.70 26.68 -11.76
CA ARG A 114 19.95 27.39 -11.42
C ARG A 114 20.73 27.87 -12.66
N ALA A 115 20.64 27.16 -13.78
CA ALA A 115 21.22 27.62 -15.04
C ALA A 115 20.49 28.86 -15.61
N GLY A 116 19.24 29.10 -15.22
CA GLY A 116 18.45 30.28 -15.58
C GLY A 116 18.59 31.45 -14.60
N ALA A 117 18.61 31.19 -13.29
CA ALA A 117 18.62 32.23 -12.26
C ALA A 117 19.90 33.10 -12.24
N PHE A 118 21.07 32.53 -12.55
CA PHE A 118 22.33 33.29 -12.62
C PHE A 118 22.54 34.05 -13.93
N LYS A 119 21.69 33.82 -14.95
CA LYS A 119 21.74 34.60 -16.19
C LYS A 119 21.03 35.95 -16.06
N LEU A 120 20.14 36.14 -15.09
CA LEU A 120 19.37 37.39 -15.00
C LEU A 120 20.26 38.62 -14.72
N GLY A 121 21.35 38.46 -13.96
CA GLY A 121 22.32 39.53 -13.71
C GLY A 121 23.20 39.85 -14.93
N SER A 122 23.71 38.83 -15.63
CA SER A 122 24.50 39.03 -16.85
C SER A 122 23.66 39.58 -18.00
N GLU A 123 22.39 39.18 -18.10
CA GLU A 123 21.45 39.74 -19.07
C GLU A 123 21.05 41.18 -18.70
N TYR A 124 21.01 41.54 -17.41
CA TYR A 124 20.78 42.92 -16.97
C TYR A 124 21.95 43.84 -17.36
N ASP A 125 23.19 43.42 -17.11
CA ASP A 125 24.38 44.19 -17.52
C ASP A 125 24.46 44.29 -19.05
N ALA A 126 24.16 43.21 -19.78
CA ALA A 126 24.11 43.21 -21.24
C ALA A 126 22.97 44.08 -21.81
N VAL A 127 21.82 44.18 -21.12
CA VAL A 127 20.73 45.10 -21.49
C VAL A 127 21.11 46.54 -21.14
N ARG A 128 21.75 46.79 -20.00
CA ARG A 128 22.26 48.11 -19.61
C ARG A 128 23.26 48.65 -20.62
N GLU A 129 24.25 47.84 -21.01
CA GLU A 129 25.24 48.18 -22.03
C GLU A 129 24.58 48.47 -23.38
N ARG A 130 23.55 47.70 -23.76
CA ARG A 130 22.76 47.93 -24.99
C ARG A 130 21.97 49.22 -24.93
N MET A 131 21.38 49.57 -23.78
CA MET A 131 20.64 50.81 -23.58
C MET A 131 21.57 52.03 -23.57
N GLU A 132 22.76 51.91 -22.99
CA GLU A 132 23.80 52.94 -23.04
C GLU A 132 24.34 53.14 -24.46
N HIS A 133 24.47 52.07 -25.24
CA HIS A 133 24.81 52.13 -26.67
C HIS A 133 23.70 52.80 -27.49
N LEU A 134 22.42 52.48 -27.24
CA LEU A 134 21.27 53.08 -27.93
C LEU A 134 21.06 54.56 -27.55
N ALA A 135 21.34 54.94 -26.30
CA ALA A 135 21.25 56.32 -25.82
C ALA A 135 22.28 57.24 -26.49
N ASN A 136 23.47 56.73 -26.79
CA ASN A 136 24.53 57.47 -27.48
C ASN A 136 24.42 57.42 -29.02
N HIS A 137 23.38 56.79 -29.56
CA HIS A 137 23.18 56.64 -31.00
C HIS A 137 22.54 57.91 -31.62
N PRO A 138 23.15 58.51 -32.66
CA PRO A 138 22.80 59.85 -33.16
C PRO A 138 21.34 60.00 -33.65
N ASP A 139 20.71 58.91 -34.11
CA ASP A 139 19.33 58.91 -34.62
C ASP A 139 18.25 58.53 -33.58
N LEU A 140 18.64 58.04 -32.39
CA LEU A 140 17.72 57.44 -31.41
C LEU A 140 17.62 58.23 -30.09
N GLY A 141 18.34 59.35 -29.97
CA GLY A 141 18.33 60.20 -28.76
C GLY A 141 16.96 60.78 -28.36
N HIS A 142 15.94 60.67 -29.21
CA HIS A 142 14.57 61.09 -28.92
C HIS A 142 13.73 60.03 -28.16
N LEU A 143 14.24 58.81 -27.98
CA LEU A 143 13.59 57.71 -27.24
C LEU A 143 13.91 57.70 -25.74
N GLU A 144 14.58 58.74 -25.25
CA GLU A 144 15.16 58.87 -23.91
C GLU A 144 14.19 58.54 -22.74
N PRO A 145 12.90 58.96 -22.75
CA PRO A 145 12.01 58.69 -21.62
C PRO A 145 11.58 57.22 -21.50
N GLY A 146 11.28 56.55 -22.62
CA GLY A 146 10.76 55.18 -22.61
C GLY A 146 11.82 54.13 -22.29
N ILE A 147 13.07 54.38 -22.68
CA ILE A 147 14.21 53.51 -22.34
C ILE A 147 14.55 53.64 -20.85
N LEU A 148 14.52 54.84 -20.29
CA LEU A 148 14.74 55.08 -18.86
C LEU A 148 13.62 54.47 -18.00
N GLU A 149 12.36 54.56 -18.45
CA GLU A 149 11.22 53.94 -17.77
C GLU A 149 11.29 52.41 -17.77
N LEU A 150 11.65 51.81 -18.92
CA LEU A 150 11.85 50.35 -19.01
C LEU A 150 13.03 49.89 -18.16
N ALA A 151 14.14 50.62 -18.14
CA ALA A 151 15.29 50.33 -17.29
C ALA A 151 14.93 50.44 -15.80
N ALA A 152 14.16 51.45 -15.40
CA ALA A 152 13.67 51.60 -14.04
C ALA A 152 12.72 50.46 -13.63
N GLN A 153 11.80 50.05 -14.53
CA GLN A 153 10.88 48.94 -14.29
C GLN A 153 11.62 47.59 -14.17
N MET A 154 12.60 47.35 -15.04
CA MET A 154 13.46 46.16 -14.98
C MET A 154 14.31 46.15 -13.72
N SER A 155 14.89 47.29 -13.32
CA SER A 155 15.67 47.42 -12.07
C SER A 155 14.81 47.14 -10.83
N GLN A 156 13.59 47.68 -10.78
CA GLN A 156 12.65 47.43 -9.69
C GLN A 156 12.26 45.95 -9.62
N THR A 157 12.03 45.32 -10.76
CA THR A 157 11.67 43.89 -10.85
C THR A 157 12.83 43.00 -10.41
N SER A 158 14.05 43.29 -10.87
CA SER A 158 15.27 42.58 -10.45
C SER A 158 15.54 42.73 -8.95
N GLN A 159 15.34 43.92 -8.39
CA GLN A 159 15.49 44.14 -6.95
C GLN A 159 14.45 43.38 -6.13
N ASP A 160 13.19 43.32 -6.58
CA ASP A 160 12.16 42.55 -5.89
C ASP A 160 12.43 41.04 -5.96
N LEU A 161 12.93 40.55 -7.10
CA LEU A 161 13.36 39.17 -7.27
C LEU A 161 14.57 38.83 -6.38
N ALA A 162 15.60 39.68 -6.38
CA ALA A 162 16.78 39.50 -5.55
C ALA A 162 16.45 39.53 -4.06
N ARG A 163 15.47 40.35 -3.64
CA ARG A 163 14.99 40.39 -2.26
C ARG A 163 14.23 39.12 -1.88
N LYS A 164 13.34 38.63 -2.76
CA LYS A 164 12.52 37.43 -2.53
C LYS A 164 13.33 36.14 -2.59
N TYR A 165 14.30 36.07 -3.49
CA TYR A 165 15.12 34.88 -3.76
C TYR A 165 16.58 35.09 -3.38
N SER A 166 16.84 35.94 -2.37
CA SER A 166 18.19 36.09 -1.85
C SER A 166 18.71 34.77 -1.32
N ASP A 167 20.02 34.55 -1.43
CA ASP A 167 20.68 33.34 -0.94
C ASP A 167 20.35 33.08 0.55
N GLU A 168 20.26 34.16 1.34
CA GLU A 168 19.85 34.12 2.74
C GLU A 168 18.40 33.62 2.92
N THR A 169 17.46 34.07 2.09
CA THR A 169 16.05 33.62 2.15
C THR A 169 15.93 32.16 1.75
N VAL A 170 16.66 31.75 0.71
CA VAL A 170 16.71 30.36 0.24
C VAL A 170 17.37 29.45 1.28
N ALA A 171 18.46 29.90 1.92
CA ALA A 171 19.14 29.16 2.98
C ALA A 171 18.22 28.96 4.19
N ARG A 172 17.50 30.00 4.63
CA ARG A 172 16.50 29.89 5.70
C ARG A 172 15.36 28.92 5.36
N ALA A 173 14.83 28.99 4.14
CA ALA A 173 13.78 28.09 3.69
C ALA A 173 14.27 26.62 3.70
N ARG A 174 15.50 26.36 3.24
CA ARG A 174 16.11 25.02 3.29
C ARG A 174 16.29 24.54 4.73
N ALA A 175 16.80 25.39 5.62
CA ALA A 175 16.97 25.05 7.03
C ALA A 175 15.63 24.69 7.69
N PHE A 176 14.58 25.48 7.43
CA PHE A 176 13.24 25.21 7.92
C PHE A 176 12.69 23.87 7.41
N LEU A 177 12.84 23.57 6.11
CA LEU A 177 12.38 22.31 5.53
C LEU A 177 13.12 21.10 6.11
N THR A 178 14.44 21.21 6.31
CA THR A 178 15.23 20.17 6.98
C THR A 178 14.73 19.92 8.40
N GLU A 179 14.49 20.98 9.18
CA GLU A 179 13.96 20.86 10.55
C GLU A 179 12.58 20.19 10.56
N ARG A 180 11.69 20.59 9.64
CA ARG A 180 10.37 19.93 9.49
C ARG A 180 10.49 18.47 9.10
N GLN A 181 11.46 18.11 8.26
CA GLN A 181 11.71 16.72 7.89
C GLN A 181 12.16 15.89 9.11
N THR A 182 13.13 16.40 9.88
CA THR A 182 13.58 15.74 11.11
C THR A 182 12.45 15.63 12.15
N GLU A 183 11.57 16.63 12.26
CA GLU A 183 10.41 16.54 13.13
C GLU A 183 9.40 15.48 12.66
N ALA A 184 9.15 15.38 11.35
CA ALA A 184 8.27 14.37 10.78
C ALA A 184 8.80 12.95 11.02
N GLU A 185 10.12 12.75 10.87
CA GLU A 185 10.79 11.47 11.17
C GLU A 185 10.62 11.09 12.66
N ARG A 186 10.88 12.03 13.58
CA ARG A 186 10.67 11.81 15.02
C ARG A 186 9.20 11.51 15.34
N MET A 187 8.25 12.16 14.66
CA MET A 187 6.82 11.88 14.85
C MET A 187 6.47 10.46 14.38
N GLN A 188 7.02 10.02 13.26
CA GLN A 188 6.82 8.68 12.73
C GLN A 188 7.33 7.61 13.71
N GLU A 189 8.54 7.79 14.28
CA GLU A 189 9.08 6.88 15.30
C GLU A 189 8.17 6.78 16.54
N ARG A 190 7.61 7.91 16.98
CA ARG A 190 6.66 7.95 18.11
C ARG A 190 5.37 7.20 17.79
N ILE A 191 4.83 7.37 16.58
CA ILE A 191 3.62 6.66 16.13
C ILE A 191 3.87 5.15 16.10
N GLU A 192 5.01 4.71 15.57
CA GLU A 192 5.36 3.29 15.52
C GLU A 192 5.48 2.68 16.91
N THR A 193 6.12 3.41 17.84
CA THR A 193 6.22 3.00 19.25
C THR A 193 4.83 2.89 19.90
N ALA A 194 3.96 3.88 19.70
CA ALA A 194 2.60 3.87 20.23
C ALA A 194 1.75 2.73 19.66
N LEU A 195 1.88 2.44 18.36
CA LEU A 195 1.19 1.31 17.72
C LEU A 195 1.66 -0.04 18.26
N ALA A 196 2.96 -0.20 18.49
CA ALA A 196 3.50 -1.40 19.13
C ALA A 196 2.92 -1.59 20.53
N ALA A 197 2.96 -0.55 21.37
CA ALA A 197 2.38 -0.57 22.70
C ALA A 197 0.87 -0.89 22.68
N SER A 198 0.11 -0.31 21.75
CA SER A 198 -1.33 -0.59 21.61
C SER A 198 -1.61 -2.05 21.25
N ARG A 199 -0.81 -2.65 20.37
CA ARG A 199 -0.92 -4.08 20.03
C ARG A 199 -0.59 -4.98 21.21
N ASP A 200 0.42 -4.63 21.99
CA ASP A 200 0.81 -5.38 23.18
C ASP A 200 -0.28 -5.32 24.25
N ILE A 201 -0.85 -4.13 24.51
CA ILE A 201 -1.98 -3.95 25.43
C ILE A 201 -3.17 -4.82 25.01
N ARG A 202 -3.51 -4.83 23.71
CA ARG A 202 -4.60 -5.68 23.20
C ARG A 202 -4.33 -7.16 23.45
N ARG A 203 -3.11 -7.62 23.15
CA ARG A 203 -2.72 -9.02 23.40
C ARG A 203 -2.80 -9.39 24.87
N TRP A 204 -2.40 -8.47 25.76
CA TRP A 204 -2.49 -8.67 27.21
C TRP A 204 -3.93 -8.75 27.67
N HIS A 205 -4.79 -7.85 27.19
CA HIS A 205 -6.22 -7.87 27.46
C HIS A 205 -6.86 -9.21 27.05
N ASP A 206 -6.60 -9.67 25.83
CA ASP A 206 -7.18 -10.92 25.32
C ASP A 206 -6.70 -12.14 26.13
N ARG A 207 -5.44 -12.13 26.60
CA ARG A 207 -4.92 -13.17 27.48
C ARG A 207 -5.60 -13.15 28.85
N VAL A 208 -5.72 -11.97 29.46
CA VAL A 208 -6.36 -11.83 30.78
C VAL A 208 -7.82 -12.28 30.71
N ALA A 209 -8.56 -11.90 29.66
CA ALA A 209 -9.94 -12.34 29.48
C ALA A 209 -10.06 -13.88 29.40
N LEU A 210 -9.16 -14.54 28.66
CA LEU A 210 -9.12 -16.00 28.59
C LEU A 210 -8.79 -16.64 29.94
N ASP A 211 -7.82 -16.08 30.67
CA ASP A 211 -7.44 -16.56 31.99
C ASP A 211 -8.61 -16.40 33.00
N GLU A 212 -9.36 -15.30 32.91
CA GLU A 212 -10.58 -15.06 33.68
C GLU A 212 -11.69 -16.06 33.36
N ASP A 213 -11.94 -16.34 32.07
CA ASP A 213 -12.91 -17.36 31.64
C ASP A 213 -12.56 -18.76 32.18
N VAL A 214 -11.28 -19.12 32.16
CA VAL A 214 -10.79 -20.39 32.72
C VAL A 214 -10.96 -20.41 34.25
N ALA A 215 -10.63 -19.32 34.94
CA ALA A 215 -10.80 -19.21 36.39
C ALA A 215 -12.28 -19.32 36.79
N GLN A 216 -13.18 -18.66 36.05
CA GLN A 216 -14.62 -18.74 36.27
C GLN A 216 -15.16 -20.16 36.05
N SER A 217 -14.69 -20.84 34.99
CA SER A 217 -15.07 -22.23 34.73
C SER A 217 -14.63 -23.17 35.87
N ARG A 218 -13.38 -23.02 36.35
CA ARG A 218 -12.87 -23.80 37.49
C ARG A 218 -13.65 -23.53 38.78
N LEU A 219 -14.01 -22.27 39.03
CA LEU A 219 -14.82 -21.91 40.18
C LEU A 219 -16.20 -22.56 40.11
N ASN A 220 -16.85 -22.55 38.95
CA ASN A 220 -18.15 -23.20 38.76
C ASN A 220 -18.08 -24.72 38.97
N VAL A 221 -17.03 -25.38 38.48
CA VAL A 221 -16.80 -26.81 38.73
C VAL A 221 -16.60 -27.08 40.22
N LEU A 222 -15.75 -26.29 40.89
CA LEU A 222 -15.53 -26.42 42.32
C LEU A 222 -16.81 -26.23 43.14
N ILE A 223 -17.64 -25.25 42.77
CA ILE A 223 -18.95 -25.05 43.41
C ILE A 223 -19.83 -26.28 43.21
N ALA A 224 -19.90 -26.82 41.99
CA ALA A 224 -20.69 -28.02 41.71
C ALA A 224 -20.20 -29.25 42.51
N GLU A 225 -18.88 -29.46 42.59
CA GLU A 225 -18.28 -30.54 43.39
C GLU A 225 -18.58 -30.37 44.90
N LEU A 226 -18.51 -29.13 45.40
CA LEU A 226 -18.85 -28.85 46.80
C LEU A 226 -20.35 -29.03 47.08
N ASP A 227 -21.23 -28.60 46.17
CA ASP A 227 -22.68 -28.79 46.28
C ASP A 227 -23.06 -30.28 46.29
N GLU A 228 -22.27 -31.14 45.65
CA GLU A 228 -22.43 -32.59 45.68
C GLU A 228 -21.97 -33.20 47.02
N VAL A 229 -20.79 -32.82 47.53
CA VAL A 229 -20.17 -33.46 48.70
C VAL A 229 -20.68 -32.90 50.04
N LEU A 230 -20.95 -31.59 50.14
CA LEU A 230 -21.35 -30.94 51.39
C LEU A 230 -22.64 -31.52 52.02
N PRO A 231 -23.69 -31.87 51.25
CA PRO A 231 -24.87 -32.53 51.79
C PRO A 231 -24.58 -33.88 52.46
N GLU A 232 -23.61 -34.67 51.95
CA GLU A 232 -23.27 -35.99 52.51
C GLU A 232 -22.69 -35.91 53.92
N ILE A 233 -21.96 -34.82 54.21
CA ILE A 233 -21.35 -34.56 55.53
C ILE A 233 -22.23 -33.68 56.43
N GLY A 234 -23.49 -33.42 56.04
CA GLY A 234 -24.45 -32.65 56.83
C GLY A 234 -24.22 -31.13 56.81
N LEU A 235 -23.42 -30.63 55.86
CA LEU A 235 -23.08 -29.21 55.69
C LEU A 235 -23.77 -28.59 54.46
N ALA A 236 -24.97 -29.09 54.10
CA ALA A 236 -25.70 -28.66 52.92
C ALA A 236 -25.82 -27.12 52.84
N PRO A 237 -25.57 -26.50 51.67
CA PRO A 237 -25.75 -25.07 51.50
C PRO A 237 -27.20 -24.67 51.80
N THR A 238 -27.42 -23.94 52.90
CA THR A 238 -28.71 -23.27 53.13
C THR A 238 -28.96 -22.32 51.97
N ALA A 239 -30.07 -22.51 51.25
CA ALA A 239 -30.46 -21.68 50.11
C ALA A 239 -30.21 -20.18 50.39
N PRO A 240 -29.69 -19.42 49.43
CA PRO A 240 -29.35 -18.02 49.66
C PRO A 240 -30.61 -17.28 50.11
N ALA A 241 -30.58 -16.73 51.32
CA ALA A 241 -31.57 -15.74 51.74
C ALA A 241 -31.57 -14.63 50.69
N THR A 242 -32.74 -14.36 50.09
CA THR A 242 -32.94 -13.36 49.06
C THR A 242 -32.44 -12.01 49.57
N ARG A 243 -31.19 -11.67 49.25
CA ARG A 243 -30.60 -10.38 49.61
C ARG A 243 -31.07 -9.37 48.58
N PRO A 244 -31.65 -8.23 49.00
CA PRO A 244 -32.29 -7.31 48.06
C PRO A 244 -31.26 -6.69 47.11
N ASP A 245 -31.62 -6.73 45.84
CA ASP A 245 -31.22 -5.91 44.70
C ASP A 245 -29.88 -5.15 44.79
N VAL A 246 -28.83 -5.73 44.18
CA VAL A 246 -27.58 -5.01 43.93
C VAL A 246 -27.73 -4.21 42.65
N ILE A 247 -27.88 -2.89 42.81
CA ILE A 247 -27.96 -1.89 41.74
C ILE A 247 -26.82 -2.12 40.72
N ARG A 248 -27.17 -2.40 39.47
CA ARG A 248 -26.21 -2.47 38.36
C ARG A 248 -25.59 -1.09 38.15
N LEU A 249 -24.27 -1.01 38.24
CA LEU A 249 -23.46 0.20 37.97
C LEU A 249 -23.48 0.70 36.51
N SER A 250 -24.37 0.17 35.66
CA SER A 250 -24.51 0.56 34.26
C SER A 250 -25.30 1.87 34.03
N ASP A 251 -25.90 2.46 35.07
CA ASP A 251 -26.64 3.74 34.96
C ASP A 251 -25.79 4.98 35.34
N ARG A 252 -24.46 4.92 35.17
CA ARG A 252 -23.67 6.16 35.19
C ARG A 252 -23.88 6.94 33.88
N ALA A 253 -24.77 7.92 34.01
CA ALA A 253 -25.02 9.07 33.14
C ALA A 253 -24.00 9.32 32.02
N LYS A 254 -24.52 9.36 30.78
CA LYS A 254 -23.88 9.93 29.60
C LYS A 254 -23.38 11.34 29.91
N PRO A 255 -22.10 11.69 29.68
CA PRO A 255 -21.62 13.05 29.88
C PRO A 255 -22.36 14.01 28.94
N ARG A 256 -22.84 15.13 29.50
CA ARG A 256 -23.44 16.25 28.76
C ARG A 256 -22.40 16.83 27.79
N ASP A 257 -22.80 16.99 26.53
CA ASP A 257 -22.10 17.84 25.57
C ASP A 257 -21.93 19.23 26.19
N ILE A 258 -20.67 19.65 26.33
CA ILE A 258 -20.32 21.02 26.62
C ILE A 258 -20.22 21.70 25.25
N ALA A 259 -21.33 22.24 24.77
CA ALA A 259 -21.32 23.16 23.64
C ALA A 259 -20.53 24.41 24.05
N ALA A 260 -19.56 24.75 23.22
CA ALA A 260 -18.76 25.96 23.32
C ALA A 260 -19.63 27.20 23.12
N GLU A 261 -19.43 28.19 24.00
CA GLU A 261 -19.66 29.61 23.75
C GLU A 261 -18.29 30.31 23.81
#